data_AF-A0A956GAP1-F1
#
_entry.id   AF-A0A956GAP1-F1
#
_cell.length_a   1.000
_cell.length_b   1.000
_cell.length_c   1.000
_cell.angle_alpha   90.00
_cell.angle_beta   90.00
_cell.angle_gamma   90.00
#
_symmetry.space_group_name_H-M   'P 1'
#
loop_
_entity.id
_entity.type
_entity.pdbx_description
1 polymer ?
#
loop_
_entity_poly.entity_id
_entity_poly.type
_entity_poly.pdbx_seq_one_letter_code
_entity_poly.pdbx_strand_id
1 'polypeptide(L)'
;MTDEPAAPEGATEQPPEDLSTLDLGSNVTVLRRGDRTFYIVGTAHVSQHSVEEVARVIEAVKPDTVCIELCQARYAALTDENRWKNLDIFKVIREGKTLFLLANLAIGAYQRRLGAKLGVKPGAEMLAAAEKAKALGAKIALVDRDIHITLKRTWGNLSFRQKVALLGAVMGSLFAKGGEEITSEKIEELKERGQLSEMMREFAEALPEVKGPLIDERDQYMMSNIEDAAGKRVVAVVGAGHVEGMQTYFGEPIDRAALEVLPKKKKWVSALKWVIPALILCAFYFGWRKNEGRTLEQMLLAWTLPNAVVAGLLTAIAGGKLLSIFTAFVASPITSLNPLLGAGMVVGLVEAWARRPTVEDAENINRDVQSVRGIYRNPFTRVLLVAVASTIGSALGAWIGLSWVLTLL
;
A
#
# COMPACT_ATOMS: atom_id res chain seq x y z
N MET A 1 47.86 22.34 62.66
CA MET A 1 47.67 21.03 62.00
C MET A 1 46.20 20.68 62.13
N THR A 2 45.41 21.14 61.17
CA THR A 2 44.06 20.64 60.84
C THR A 2 43.86 21.05 59.38
N ASP A 3 44.13 20.10 58.49
CA ASP A 3 43.97 20.22 57.03
C ASP A 3 42.49 20.30 56.68
N GLU A 4 42.15 21.30 55.87
CA GLU A 4 40.90 21.44 55.14
C GLU A 4 41.10 20.80 53.75
N PRO A 5 40.26 19.86 53.28
CA PRO A 5 40.47 19.25 51.98
C PRO A 5 40.06 20.21 50.87
N ALA A 6 41.00 20.43 49.95
CA ALA A 6 40.79 21.22 48.73
C ALA A 6 39.66 20.64 47.87
N ALA A 7 38.77 21.52 47.40
CA ALA A 7 37.76 21.20 46.41
C ALA A 7 38.42 20.86 45.05
N PRO A 8 37.92 19.85 44.30
CA PRO A 8 38.47 19.54 43.00
C PRO A 8 38.13 20.65 41.99
N GLU A 9 39.18 21.16 41.35
CA GLU A 9 39.12 22.13 40.27
C GLU A 9 38.26 21.62 39.10
N GLY A 10 37.50 22.55 38.53
CA GLY A 10 36.51 22.29 37.49
C GLY A 10 37.10 21.63 36.24
N ALA A 11 36.48 20.53 35.84
CA ALA A 11 36.47 20.11 34.46
C ALA A 11 35.56 21.09 33.70
N THR A 12 36.17 22.09 33.06
CA THR A 12 35.53 22.86 32.01
C THR A 12 35.14 21.91 30.88
N GLU A 13 33.86 21.54 30.81
CA GLU A 13 33.27 20.95 29.61
C GLU A 13 33.57 21.88 28.45
N GLN A 14 34.44 21.43 27.54
CA GLN A 14 34.65 22.10 26.27
C GLN A 14 33.31 22.18 25.54
N PRO A 15 32.95 23.34 24.96
CA PRO A 15 31.76 23.42 24.13
C PRO A 15 31.90 22.43 22.97
N PRO A 16 30.81 21.75 22.55
CA PRO A 16 30.88 20.73 21.52
C PRO A 16 31.48 21.33 20.25
N GLU A 17 32.42 20.59 19.63
CA GLU A 17 33.04 20.91 18.35
C GLU A 17 32.01 21.46 17.36
N ASP A 18 32.37 22.52 16.64
CA ASP A 18 31.53 23.10 15.62
C ASP A 18 31.34 22.10 14.46
N LEU A 19 30.23 21.35 14.54
CA LEU A 19 29.77 20.39 13.53
C LEU A 19 29.46 21.05 12.17
N SER A 20 29.61 22.38 12.04
CA SER A 20 29.57 23.08 10.75
C SER A 20 30.70 22.69 9.80
N THR A 21 31.75 22.04 10.32
CA THR A 21 32.96 21.65 9.58
C THR A 21 32.94 20.19 9.07
N LEU A 22 31.91 19.41 9.42
CA LEU A 22 31.76 18.06 8.87
C LEU A 22 31.30 18.13 7.41
N ASP A 23 32.11 17.62 6.50
CA ASP A 23 31.70 17.35 5.12
C ASP A 23 30.71 16.17 5.10
N LEU A 24 29.43 16.47 5.29
CA LEU A 24 28.34 15.50 5.36
C LEU A 24 27.77 15.14 3.99
N GLY A 25 28.31 15.69 2.90
CA GLY A 25 27.81 15.50 1.54
C GLY A 25 26.73 16.50 1.13
N SER A 26 26.53 16.64 -0.18
CA SER A 26 25.67 17.66 -0.79
C SER A 26 24.16 17.38 -0.68
N ASN A 27 23.75 16.24 -0.14
CA ASN A 27 22.35 15.87 0.08
C ASN A 27 21.89 16.04 1.54
N VAL A 28 22.74 16.62 2.39
CA VAL A 28 22.39 16.91 3.78
C VAL A 28 22.06 18.38 3.93
N THR A 29 20.80 18.66 4.27
CA THR A 29 20.35 20.00 4.63
C THR A 29 20.43 20.16 6.14
N VAL A 30 21.10 21.20 6.62
CA VAL A 30 21.24 21.50 8.05
C VAL A 30 20.31 22.64 8.43
N LEU A 31 19.36 22.37 9.33
CA LEU A 31 18.42 23.35 9.87
C LEU A 31 18.67 23.54 11.37
N ARG A 32 18.53 24.76 11.87
CA ARG A 32 18.78 25.09 13.28
C ARG A 32 17.59 25.83 13.89
N ARG A 33 17.22 25.45 15.10
CA ARG A 33 16.21 26.14 15.90
C ARG A 33 16.56 26.09 17.38
N GLY A 34 16.87 27.24 17.96
CA GLY A 34 17.37 27.32 19.33
C GLY A 34 18.71 26.58 19.47
N ASP A 35 18.81 25.71 20.48
CA ASP A 35 19.98 24.86 20.74
C ASP A 35 19.95 23.53 19.98
N ARG A 36 19.01 23.36 19.05
CA ARG A 36 18.77 22.11 18.32
C ARG A 36 19.19 22.25 16.86
N THR A 37 19.84 21.20 16.36
CA THR A 37 20.28 21.06 14.96
C THR A 37 19.65 19.82 14.35
N PHE A 38 19.05 20.01 13.17
CA PHE A 38 18.37 18.98 12.38
C PHE A 38 19.15 18.76 11.09
N TYR A 39 19.55 17.53 10.82
CA TYR A 39 20.25 17.10 9.62
C TYR A 39 19.28 16.30 8.75
N ILE A 40 18.76 16.90 7.69
CA ILE A 40 17.82 16.27 6.76
C ILE A 40 18.61 15.63 5.62
N VAL A 41 18.67 14.31 5.61
CA VAL A 41 19.39 13.51 4.62
C VAL A 41 18.43 13.08 3.51
N GLY A 42 18.58 13.67 2.33
CA GLY A 42 17.81 13.30 1.14
C GLY A 42 18.34 12.04 0.46
N THR A 43 17.49 11.04 0.29
CA THR A 43 17.84 9.73 -0.27
C THR A 43 17.12 9.43 -1.58
N ALA A 44 17.76 8.65 -2.45
CA ALA A 44 17.13 8.06 -3.62
C ALA A 44 16.86 6.57 -3.32
N HIS A 45 15.57 6.17 -3.27
CA HIS A 45 15.07 4.93 -2.63
C HIS A 45 15.47 3.57 -3.25
N VAL A 46 16.52 3.52 -4.07
CA VAL A 46 17.03 2.30 -4.73
C VAL A 46 18.54 2.36 -4.98
N SER A 47 19.29 3.17 -4.22
CA SER A 47 20.73 3.35 -4.43
C SER A 47 21.55 2.84 -3.25
N GLN A 48 22.54 1.97 -3.53
CA GLN A 48 23.50 1.49 -2.55
C GLN A 48 24.31 2.65 -1.95
N HIS A 49 24.61 3.66 -2.77
CA HIS A 49 25.26 4.89 -2.32
C HIS A 49 24.46 5.60 -1.23
N SER A 50 23.12 5.67 -1.36
CA SER A 50 22.27 6.30 -0.34
C SER A 50 22.28 5.55 1.00
N VAL A 51 22.43 4.22 0.96
CA VAL A 51 22.56 3.40 2.18
C VAL A 51 23.85 3.73 2.93
N GLU A 52 24.97 3.76 2.22
CA GLU A 52 26.30 4.05 2.78
C GLU A 52 26.41 5.49 3.30
N GLU A 53 25.82 6.43 2.56
CA GLU A 53 25.77 7.85 2.92
C GLU A 53 24.97 8.09 4.20
N VAL A 54 23.77 7.49 4.31
CA VAL A 54 22.96 7.55 5.54
C VAL A 54 23.74 7.00 6.74
N ALA A 55 24.40 5.86 6.57
CA ALA A 55 25.19 5.25 7.63
C ALA A 55 26.35 6.16 8.09
N ARG A 56 27.09 6.76 7.13
CA ARG A 56 28.17 7.71 7.42
C ARG A 56 27.68 8.95 8.16
N VAL A 57 26.59 9.57 7.69
CA VAL A 57 26.05 10.80 8.32
C VAL A 57 25.63 10.52 9.76
N ILE A 58 24.91 9.42 10.01
CA ILE A 58 24.48 9.05 11.37
C ILE A 58 25.70 8.80 12.28
N GLU A 59 26.73 8.14 11.77
CA GLU A 59 27.96 7.83 12.51
C GLU A 59 28.81 9.07 12.81
N ALA A 60 28.87 10.03 11.88
CA ALA A 60 29.56 11.30 12.05
C ALA A 60 28.83 12.23 13.03
N VAL A 61 27.52 12.40 12.88
CA VAL A 61 26.70 13.32 13.69
C VAL A 61 26.52 12.80 15.13
N LYS A 62 26.45 11.47 15.30
CA LYS A 62 26.09 10.79 16.56
C LYS A 62 24.82 11.40 17.19
N PRO A 63 23.68 11.33 16.50
CA PRO A 63 22.46 12.02 16.90
C PRO A 63 21.82 11.42 18.15
N ASP A 64 21.03 12.24 18.84
CA ASP A 64 20.18 11.79 19.95
C ASP A 64 18.95 11.01 19.44
N THR A 65 18.42 11.43 18.28
CA THR A 65 17.30 10.79 17.60
C THR A 65 17.53 10.69 16.10
N VAL A 66 17.20 9.53 15.53
CA VAL A 66 17.11 9.30 14.09
C VAL A 66 15.64 9.20 13.69
N CYS A 67 15.19 10.16 12.88
CA CYS A 67 13.88 10.21 12.29
C CYS A 67 13.88 9.48 10.93
N ILE A 68 12.88 8.65 10.68
CA ILE A 68 12.82 7.81 9.48
C ILE A 68 11.47 8.04 8.79
N GLU A 69 11.49 8.23 7.47
CA GLU A 69 10.32 8.46 6.60
C GLU A 69 9.40 7.22 6.44
N LEU A 70 9.11 6.54 7.54
CA LEU A 70 8.23 5.39 7.60
C LEU A 70 7.14 5.65 8.63
N CYS A 71 5.92 5.22 8.32
CA CYS A 71 4.90 5.00 9.33
C CYS A 71 5.08 3.61 9.96
N GLN A 72 4.42 3.36 11.10
CA GLN A 72 4.49 2.08 11.82
C GLN A 72 4.21 0.88 10.91
N ALA A 73 3.20 0.97 10.04
CA ALA A 73 2.82 -0.11 9.14
C ALA A 73 3.91 -0.43 8.10
N ARG A 74 4.60 0.59 7.56
CA ARG A 74 5.68 0.41 6.58
C ARG A 74 6.98 -0.05 7.24
N TYR A 75 7.30 0.48 8.43
CA TYR A 75 8.43 0.00 9.23
C TYR A 75 8.29 -1.48 9.60
N ALA A 76 7.10 -1.88 10.10
CA ALA A 76 6.79 -3.28 10.36
C ALA A 76 6.89 -4.12 9.08
N ALA A 77 6.40 -3.64 7.94
CA ALA A 77 6.51 -4.39 6.68
C ALA A 77 7.97 -4.64 6.22
N LEU A 78 8.90 -3.77 6.60
CA LEU A 78 10.32 -3.90 6.25
C LEU A 78 11.10 -4.77 7.25
N THR A 79 10.67 -4.81 8.51
CA THR A 79 11.39 -5.45 9.64
C THR A 79 10.76 -6.76 10.12
N ASP A 80 9.46 -6.96 9.92
CA ASP A 80 8.72 -8.12 10.42
C ASP A 80 8.64 -9.23 9.36
N GLU A 81 9.60 -10.14 9.43
CA GLU A 81 9.60 -11.38 8.64
C GLU A 81 8.42 -12.31 9.01
N ASN A 82 7.86 -12.17 10.21
CA ASN A 82 6.83 -13.04 10.76
C ASN A 82 5.39 -12.54 10.52
N ARG A 83 5.20 -11.41 9.84
CA ARG A 83 3.85 -10.85 9.56
C ARG A 83 2.90 -11.88 8.95
N TRP A 84 3.43 -12.77 8.13
CA TRP A 84 2.68 -13.80 7.43
C TRP A 84 2.22 -14.94 8.36
N LYS A 85 2.93 -15.17 9.48
CA LYS A 85 2.59 -16.20 10.47
C LYS A 85 1.23 -15.94 11.13
N ASN A 86 0.85 -14.66 11.22
CA ASN A 86 -0.37 -14.22 11.89
C ASN A 86 -1.56 -14.01 10.93
N LEU A 87 -1.40 -14.32 9.64
CA LEU A 87 -2.48 -14.16 8.67
C LEU A 87 -3.46 -15.33 8.73
N ASP A 88 -4.64 -15.04 9.29
CA ASP A 88 -5.78 -15.95 9.24
C ASP A 88 -6.52 -15.80 7.90
N ILE A 89 -6.39 -16.82 7.04
CA ILE A 89 -7.04 -16.86 5.74
C ILE A 89 -8.57 -16.83 5.84
N PHE A 90 -9.16 -17.46 6.86
CA PHE A 90 -10.61 -17.50 7.04
C PHE A 90 -11.14 -16.12 7.39
N LYS A 91 -10.40 -15.38 8.22
CA LYS A 91 -10.72 -13.97 8.52
C LYS A 91 -10.64 -13.11 7.27
N VAL A 92 -9.58 -13.23 6.47
CA VAL A 92 -9.42 -12.47 5.21
C VAL A 92 -10.60 -12.70 4.26
N ILE A 93 -11.03 -13.95 4.10
CA ILE A 93 -12.14 -14.32 3.22
C ILE A 93 -13.47 -13.79 3.76
N ARG A 94 -13.73 -13.98 5.06
CA ARG A 94 -14.96 -13.52 5.72
C ARG A 94 -15.12 -11.99 5.67
N GLU A 95 -14.01 -11.27 5.75
CA GLU A 95 -14.00 -9.81 5.64
C GLU A 95 -14.04 -9.30 4.19
N GLY A 96 -14.06 -10.20 3.19
CA GLY A 96 -14.06 -9.83 1.77
C GLY A 96 -12.75 -9.20 1.28
N LYS A 97 -11.66 -9.37 2.03
CA LYS A 97 -10.34 -8.76 1.74
C LYS A 97 -9.47 -9.58 0.81
N THR A 98 -9.99 -10.68 0.26
CA THR A 98 -9.28 -11.61 -0.62
C THR A 98 -8.65 -10.92 -1.83
N LEU A 99 -9.42 -10.10 -2.56
CA LEU A 99 -8.93 -9.40 -3.75
C LEU A 99 -7.84 -8.37 -3.38
N PHE A 100 -8.03 -7.65 -2.28
CA PHE A 100 -7.05 -6.69 -1.78
C PHE A 100 -5.74 -7.36 -1.38
N LEU A 101 -5.81 -8.50 -0.68
CA LEU A 101 -4.62 -9.26 -0.32
C LEU A 101 -3.91 -9.78 -1.57
N LEU A 102 -4.64 -10.35 -2.53
CA LEU A 102 -4.06 -10.84 -3.78
C LEU A 102 -3.39 -9.71 -4.58
N ALA A 103 -4.00 -8.53 -4.64
CA ALA A 103 -3.42 -7.35 -5.28
C ALA A 103 -2.13 -6.89 -4.59
N ASN A 104 -2.12 -6.80 -3.25
CA ASN A 104 -0.93 -6.46 -2.49
C ASN A 104 0.21 -7.46 -2.70
N LEU A 105 -0.12 -8.75 -2.81
CA LEU A 105 0.84 -9.80 -3.11
C LEU A 105 1.45 -9.63 -4.51
N ALA A 106 0.64 -9.31 -5.51
CA ALA A 106 1.10 -9.06 -6.87
C ALA A 106 2.01 -7.83 -6.95
N ILE A 107 1.63 -6.73 -6.31
CA ILE A 107 2.43 -5.49 -6.24
C ILE A 107 3.76 -5.77 -5.52
N GLY A 108 3.72 -6.45 -4.37
CA GLY A 108 4.93 -6.81 -3.63
C GLY A 108 5.85 -7.74 -4.43
N ALA A 109 5.30 -8.67 -5.22
CA ALA A 109 6.08 -9.52 -6.12
C ALA A 109 6.79 -8.70 -7.21
N TYR A 110 6.08 -7.72 -7.79
CA TYR A 110 6.64 -6.81 -8.78
C TYR A 110 7.77 -5.95 -8.18
N GLN A 111 7.55 -5.35 -7.01
CA GLN A 111 8.56 -4.56 -6.29
C GLN A 111 9.82 -5.37 -5.98
N ARG A 112 9.67 -6.64 -5.55
CA ARG A 112 10.81 -7.52 -5.29
C ARG A 112 11.60 -7.86 -6.55
N ARG A 113 10.91 -8.13 -7.67
CA ARG A 113 11.58 -8.37 -8.96
C ARG A 113 12.37 -7.14 -9.41
N LEU A 114 11.83 -5.95 -9.21
CA LEU A 114 12.50 -4.69 -9.52
C LEU A 114 13.74 -4.49 -8.61
N GLY A 115 13.61 -4.68 -7.30
CA GLY A 115 14.72 -4.59 -6.35
C GLY A 115 15.84 -5.60 -6.64
N ALA A 116 15.51 -6.83 -7.03
CA ALA A 116 16.49 -7.84 -7.42
C ALA A 116 17.29 -7.44 -8.68
N LYS A 117 16.66 -6.74 -9.64
CA LYS A 117 17.36 -6.20 -10.81
C LYS A 117 18.28 -5.01 -10.47
N LEU A 118 17.91 -4.21 -9.47
CA LEU A 118 18.65 -3.02 -9.05
C LEU A 118 19.72 -3.31 -7.98
N GLY A 119 19.79 -4.55 -7.47
CA GLY A 119 20.75 -4.97 -6.44
C GLY A 119 20.47 -4.42 -5.04
N VAL A 120 19.45 -3.58 -4.86
CA VAL A 120 19.10 -2.91 -3.61
C VAL A 120 17.62 -3.11 -3.31
N LYS A 121 17.30 -3.52 -2.07
CA LYS A 121 15.91 -3.65 -1.60
C LYS A 121 15.32 -2.24 -1.42
N PRO A 122 14.14 -1.92 -1.96
CA PRO A 122 13.48 -0.64 -1.70
C PRO A 122 13.32 -0.39 -0.19
N GLY A 123 13.72 0.79 0.29
CA GLY A 123 13.73 1.14 1.71
C GLY A 123 14.94 0.62 2.49
N ALA A 124 15.99 0.13 1.82
CA ALA A 124 17.23 -0.29 2.46
C ALA A 124 17.91 0.85 3.23
N GLU A 125 17.84 2.08 2.71
CA GLU A 125 18.35 3.30 3.32
C GLU A 125 17.65 3.61 4.66
N MET A 126 16.33 3.41 4.75
CA MET A 126 15.59 3.54 6.02
C MET A 126 15.94 2.44 7.02
N LEU A 127 16.14 1.21 6.54
CA LEU A 127 16.54 0.10 7.41
C LEU A 127 17.94 0.33 7.97
N ALA A 128 18.89 0.75 7.12
CA ALA A 128 20.24 1.11 7.54
C ALA A 128 20.24 2.26 8.56
N ALA A 129 19.37 3.27 8.37
CA ALA A 129 19.17 4.33 9.36
C ALA A 129 18.73 3.76 10.72
N ALA A 130 17.73 2.87 10.72
CA ALA A 130 17.22 2.25 11.94
C ALA A 130 18.27 1.36 12.63
N GLU A 131 19.04 0.60 11.86
CA GLU A 131 20.10 -0.28 12.38
C GLU A 131 21.24 0.53 13.00
N LYS A 132 21.71 1.59 12.31
CA LYS A 132 22.75 2.49 12.83
C LYS A 132 22.28 3.25 14.06
N ALA A 133 21.02 3.71 14.08
CA ALA A 133 20.44 4.33 15.26
C ALA A 133 20.49 3.40 16.48
N LYS A 134 20.06 2.13 16.32
CA LYS A 134 20.14 1.11 17.38
C LYS A 134 21.57 0.86 17.84
N ALA A 135 22.52 0.75 16.90
CA ALA A 135 23.91 0.49 17.20
C ALA A 135 24.56 1.62 18.03
N LEU A 136 24.15 2.87 17.80
CA LEU A 136 24.64 4.05 18.54
C LEU A 136 23.82 4.36 19.80
N GLY A 137 22.74 3.61 20.07
CA GLY A 137 21.82 3.90 21.18
C GLY A 137 20.96 5.14 20.98
N ALA A 138 20.85 5.65 19.74
CA ALA A 138 19.98 6.77 19.40
C ALA A 138 18.50 6.33 19.40
N LYS A 139 17.60 7.25 19.75
CA LYS A 139 16.16 6.99 19.65
C LYS A 139 15.75 6.90 18.19
N ILE A 140 14.77 6.06 17.88
CA ILE A 140 14.17 5.99 16.54
C ILE A 140 12.80 6.66 16.59
N ALA A 141 12.55 7.59 15.68
CA ALA A 141 11.25 8.21 15.47
C ALA A 141 10.73 7.88 14.06
N LEU A 142 9.53 7.32 13.98
CA LEU A 142 8.83 7.10 12.72
C LEU A 142 7.98 8.34 12.44
N VAL A 143 8.37 9.13 11.44
CA VAL A 143 7.86 10.50 11.30
C VAL A 143 6.82 10.69 10.21
N ASP A 144 6.52 9.67 9.41
CA ASP A 144 5.55 9.81 8.33
C ASP A 144 4.15 9.32 8.72
N ARG A 145 3.16 9.92 8.05
CA ARG A 145 1.74 9.62 8.19
C ARG A 145 1.43 8.19 7.76
N ASP A 146 0.37 7.61 8.34
CA ASP A 146 -0.12 6.31 7.89
C ASP A 146 -0.42 6.31 6.39
N ILE A 147 0.22 5.39 5.67
CA ILE A 147 0.12 5.31 4.21
C ILE A 147 -1.31 5.04 3.73
N HIS A 148 -2.16 4.37 4.51
CA HIS A 148 -3.56 4.17 4.15
C HIS A 148 -4.36 5.46 4.27
N ILE A 149 -4.04 6.33 5.23
CA ILE A 149 -4.65 7.66 5.32
C ILE A 149 -4.26 8.47 4.09
N THR A 150 -2.96 8.56 3.80
CA THR A 150 -2.41 9.24 2.63
C THR A 150 -3.11 8.77 1.35
N LEU A 151 -3.08 7.46 1.05
CA LEU A 151 -3.70 6.91 -0.17
C LEU A 151 -5.21 7.15 -0.25
N LYS A 152 -5.93 7.06 0.87
CA LYS A 152 -7.38 7.34 0.90
C LYS A 152 -7.69 8.82 0.67
N ARG A 153 -6.86 9.73 1.18
CA ARG A 153 -6.99 11.17 0.94
C ARG A 153 -6.70 11.51 -0.51
N THR A 154 -5.61 11.00 -1.07
CA THR A 154 -5.29 11.11 -2.50
C THR A 154 -6.47 10.65 -3.36
N TRP A 155 -7.01 9.45 -3.10
CA TRP A 155 -8.17 8.94 -3.85
C TRP A 155 -9.45 9.73 -3.58
N GLY A 156 -9.62 10.25 -2.37
CA GLY A 156 -10.77 11.05 -1.96
C GLY A 156 -10.85 12.38 -2.70
N ASN A 157 -9.71 12.99 -2.99
CA ASN A 157 -9.61 14.31 -3.63
C ASN A 157 -9.81 14.26 -5.15
N LEU A 158 -9.65 13.09 -5.78
CA LEU A 158 -9.85 12.95 -7.23
C LEU A 158 -11.34 12.91 -7.64
N SER A 159 -11.66 13.63 -8.71
CA SER A 159 -12.93 13.49 -9.42
C SER A 159 -13.06 12.10 -10.08
N PHE A 160 -14.28 11.72 -10.48
CA PHE A 160 -14.51 10.44 -11.15
C PHE A 160 -13.72 10.32 -12.46
N ARG A 161 -13.64 11.41 -13.24
CA ARG A 161 -12.85 11.46 -14.48
C ARG A 161 -11.36 11.26 -14.24
N GLN A 162 -10.80 11.93 -13.23
CA GLN A 162 -9.39 11.78 -12.85
C GLN A 162 -9.10 10.35 -12.36
N LYS A 163 -10.01 9.74 -11.60
CA LYS A 163 -9.88 8.33 -11.18
C LYS A 163 -9.80 7.39 -12.38
N VAL A 164 -10.70 7.55 -13.35
CA VAL A 164 -10.69 6.74 -14.57
C VAL A 164 -9.43 6.98 -15.39
N ALA A 165 -9.00 8.24 -15.55
CA ALA A 165 -7.78 8.58 -16.27
C ALA A 165 -6.53 7.99 -15.60
N LEU A 166 -6.41 8.10 -14.27
CA LEU A 166 -5.30 7.55 -13.50
C LEU A 166 -5.27 6.01 -13.57
N LEU A 167 -6.43 5.36 -13.42
CA LEU A 167 -6.54 3.90 -13.61
C LEU A 167 -6.15 3.51 -15.04
N GLY A 168 -6.60 4.28 -16.03
CA GLY A 168 -6.24 4.09 -17.43
C GLY A 168 -4.74 4.22 -17.67
N ALA A 169 -4.08 5.20 -17.06
CA ALA A 169 -2.64 5.42 -17.16
C ALA A 169 -1.84 4.28 -16.50
N VAL A 170 -2.22 3.86 -15.28
CA VAL A 170 -1.57 2.74 -14.57
C VAL A 170 -1.78 1.42 -15.31
N MET A 171 -2.99 1.15 -15.79
CA MET A 171 -3.25 -0.03 -16.62
C MET A 171 -2.47 0.08 -17.94
N GLY A 172 -2.46 1.25 -18.56
CA GLY A 172 -1.66 1.54 -19.74
C GLY A 172 -0.18 1.22 -19.52
N SER A 173 0.43 1.65 -18.42
CA SER A 173 1.83 1.36 -18.11
C SER A 173 2.08 -0.12 -17.80
N LEU A 174 1.11 -0.83 -17.20
CA LEU A 174 1.23 -2.27 -16.90
C LEU A 174 1.00 -3.17 -18.12
N PHE A 175 0.18 -2.72 -19.08
CA PHE A 175 -0.21 -3.49 -20.28
C PHE A 175 0.41 -2.95 -21.57
N ALA A 176 1.17 -1.86 -21.51
CA ALA A 176 2.05 -1.42 -22.59
C ALA A 176 3.00 -2.58 -22.92
N LYS A 177 2.72 -3.23 -24.06
CA LYS A 177 3.51 -4.34 -24.58
C LYS A 177 4.91 -3.84 -24.92
N GLY A 178 5.89 -4.55 -24.38
CA GLY A 178 7.30 -4.35 -24.68
C GLY A 178 7.94 -3.58 -23.54
N GLY A 179 8.73 -4.27 -22.73
CA GLY A 179 9.66 -3.59 -21.86
C GLY A 179 10.53 -2.69 -22.73
N GLU A 180 10.30 -1.38 -22.65
CA GLU A 180 11.45 -0.55 -22.34
C GLU A 180 11.93 -1.10 -20.99
N GLU A 181 12.79 -2.12 -21.05
CA GLU A 181 13.75 -2.31 -19.97
C GLU A 181 14.28 -0.92 -19.74
N ILE A 182 14.06 -0.39 -18.53
CA ILE A 182 14.68 0.86 -18.13
C ILE A 182 16.16 0.55 -18.28
N THR A 183 16.73 0.97 -19.40
CA THR A 183 18.10 0.66 -19.78
C THR A 183 18.98 1.23 -18.70
N SER A 184 20.14 0.61 -18.44
CA SER A 184 21.14 1.15 -17.52
C SER A 184 21.34 2.65 -17.72
N GLU A 185 21.35 3.10 -18.98
CA GLU A 185 21.47 4.51 -19.36
C GLU A 185 20.29 5.38 -18.89
N LYS A 186 19.05 4.90 -19.01
CA LYS A 186 17.84 5.63 -18.58
C LYS A 186 17.69 5.60 -17.05
N ILE A 187 18.20 4.56 -16.40
CA ILE A 187 18.35 4.52 -14.93
C ILE A 187 19.42 5.54 -14.49
N GLU A 188 20.54 5.64 -15.23
CA GLU A 188 21.61 6.61 -14.96
C GLU A 188 21.11 8.06 -15.11
N GLU A 189 20.36 8.36 -16.18
CA GLU A 189 19.68 9.65 -16.37
C GLU A 189 18.72 9.97 -15.20
N LEU A 190 17.93 8.99 -14.77
CA LEU A 190 17.03 9.14 -13.62
C LEU A 190 17.74 9.30 -12.27
N LYS A 191 19.04 8.94 -12.16
CA LYS A 191 19.85 9.20 -10.95
C LYS A 191 20.29 10.66 -10.86
N GLU A 192 20.26 11.43 -11.95
CA GLU A 192 20.58 12.84 -11.91
C GLU A 192 19.48 13.60 -11.16
N ARG A 193 19.86 14.18 -10.01
CA ARG A 193 18.94 14.87 -9.07
C ARG A 193 18.07 15.93 -9.75
N GLY A 194 18.58 16.57 -10.80
CA GLY A 194 17.87 17.56 -11.59
C GLY A 194 16.68 16.98 -12.37
N GLN A 195 16.86 15.84 -13.03
CA GLN A 195 15.83 15.26 -13.90
C GLN A 195 14.71 14.59 -13.12
N LEU A 196 15.02 13.88 -12.03
CA LEU A 196 13.97 13.28 -11.19
C LEU A 196 13.12 14.36 -10.51
N SER A 197 13.75 15.44 -10.03
CA SER A 197 13.03 16.59 -9.47
C SER A 197 12.16 17.27 -10.53
N GLU A 198 12.66 17.43 -11.75
CA GLU A 198 11.92 18.02 -12.87
C GLU A 198 10.73 17.15 -13.31
N MET A 199 10.89 15.83 -13.43
CA MET A 199 9.79 14.91 -13.70
C MET A 199 8.75 14.88 -12.57
N MET A 200 9.19 14.95 -11.31
CA MET A 200 8.27 15.05 -10.17
C MET A 200 7.54 16.39 -10.18
N ARG A 201 8.18 17.48 -10.60
CA ARG A 201 7.57 18.80 -10.77
C ARG A 201 6.55 18.81 -11.90
N GLU A 202 6.88 18.25 -13.07
CA GLU A 202 5.94 18.11 -14.20
C GLU A 202 4.73 17.24 -13.82
N PHE A 203 4.95 16.13 -13.12
CA PHE A 203 3.87 15.30 -12.60
C PHE A 203 3.01 16.03 -11.57
N ALA A 204 3.64 16.80 -10.68
CA ALA A 204 2.99 17.62 -9.67
C ALA A 204 2.13 18.73 -10.29
N GLU A 205 2.57 19.35 -11.38
CA GLU A 205 1.82 20.35 -12.15
C GLU A 205 0.65 19.74 -12.91
N ALA A 206 0.83 18.53 -13.47
CA ALA A 206 -0.21 17.83 -14.22
C ALA A 206 -1.33 17.27 -13.33
N LEU A 207 -1.02 16.89 -12.08
CA LEU A 207 -1.97 16.27 -11.14
C LEU A 207 -1.85 16.88 -9.72
N PRO A 208 -2.19 18.17 -9.55
CA PRO A 208 -2.05 18.88 -8.27
C PRO A 208 -2.91 18.24 -7.16
N GLU A 209 -4.06 17.67 -7.50
CA GLU A 209 -4.93 16.97 -6.53
C GLU A 209 -4.33 15.66 -6.01
N VAL A 210 -3.35 15.11 -6.73
CA VAL A 210 -2.56 13.95 -6.32
C VAL A 210 -1.37 14.42 -5.48
N LYS A 211 -0.66 15.46 -5.94
CA LYS A 211 0.51 16.04 -5.27
C LYS A 211 0.23 16.45 -3.84
N GLY A 212 -0.84 17.22 -3.61
CA GLY A 212 -1.17 17.77 -2.30
C GLY A 212 -1.16 16.69 -1.19
N PRO A 213 -1.99 15.64 -1.27
CA PRO A 213 -1.98 14.59 -0.26
C PRO A 213 -0.76 13.66 -0.27
N LEU A 214 -0.12 13.40 -1.41
CA LEU A 214 1.02 12.46 -1.50
C LEU A 214 2.38 13.07 -1.16
N ILE A 215 2.51 14.39 -1.23
CA ILE A 215 3.78 15.10 -1.02
C ILE A 215 3.56 16.23 -0.02
N ASP A 216 2.86 17.31 -0.39
CA ASP A 216 2.82 18.53 0.40
C ASP A 216 2.28 18.31 1.84
N GLU A 217 1.20 17.54 2.00
CA GLU A 217 0.65 17.19 3.31
C GLU A 217 1.60 16.29 4.13
N ARG A 218 2.40 15.44 3.46
CA ARG A 218 3.38 14.60 4.14
C ARG A 218 4.58 15.42 4.56
N ASP A 219 5.03 16.38 3.76
CA ASP A 219 6.13 17.29 4.13
C ASP A 219 5.79 18.05 5.41
N GLN A 220 4.57 18.59 5.49
CA GLN A 220 4.04 19.23 6.70
C GLN A 220 4.03 18.27 7.89
N TYR A 221 3.47 17.07 7.70
CA TYR A 221 3.35 16.07 8.78
C TYR A 221 4.72 15.59 9.28
N MET A 222 5.64 15.30 8.36
CA MET A 222 6.99 14.81 8.66
C MET A 222 7.83 15.88 9.30
N MET A 223 7.83 17.11 8.78
CA MET A 223 8.62 18.19 9.35
C MET A 223 8.16 18.49 10.79
N SER A 224 6.84 18.61 11.00
CA SER A 224 6.28 18.77 12.35
C SER A 224 6.67 17.63 13.30
N ASN A 225 6.63 16.37 12.86
CA ASN A 225 7.08 15.23 13.66
C ASN A 225 8.59 15.26 13.97
N ILE A 226 9.42 15.66 13.00
CA ILE A 226 10.88 15.76 13.17
C ILE A 226 11.22 16.85 14.18
N GLU A 227 10.50 17.97 14.13
CA GLU A 227 10.67 19.08 15.07
C GLU A 227 10.31 18.70 16.51
N ASP A 228 9.34 17.80 16.69
CA ASP A 228 8.93 17.25 17.99
C ASP A 228 9.84 16.11 18.50
N ALA A 229 10.74 15.58 17.66
CA ALA A 229 11.64 14.51 18.06
C ALA A 229 12.51 14.92 19.25
N ALA A 230 12.90 14.00 20.12
CA ALA A 230 13.67 14.33 21.31
C ALA A 230 15.16 14.61 20.99
N GLY A 231 15.82 15.45 21.79
CA GLY A 231 17.27 15.67 21.72
C GLY A 231 17.70 16.90 20.90
N LYS A 232 18.99 17.23 21.01
CA LYS A 232 19.60 18.43 20.41
C LYS A 232 20.10 18.16 19.00
N ARG A 233 20.61 16.96 18.72
CA ARG A 233 21.05 16.54 17.39
C ARG A 233 20.07 15.52 16.83
N VAL A 234 19.35 15.91 15.78
CA VAL A 234 18.35 15.05 15.13
C VAL A 234 18.79 14.82 13.70
N VAL A 235 18.85 13.56 13.26
CA VAL A 235 19.07 13.20 11.85
C VAL A 235 17.76 12.67 11.30
N ALA A 236 17.26 13.23 10.20
CA ALA A 236 16.08 12.74 9.50
C ALA A 236 16.47 12.15 8.15
N VAL A 237 16.10 10.89 7.91
CA VAL A 237 16.35 10.19 6.65
C VAL A 237 15.04 10.13 5.87
N VAL A 238 15.01 10.88 4.75
CA VAL A 238 13.82 11.09 3.92
C VAL A 238 14.16 10.97 2.44
N GLY A 239 13.16 10.80 1.59
CA GLY A 239 13.27 10.84 0.14
C GLY A 239 13.62 12.24 -0.32
N ALA A 240 14.51 12.35 -1.31
CA ALA A 240 15.01 13.63 -1.81
C ALA A 240 13.88 14.59 -2.27
N GLY A 241 12.77 14.05 -2.80
CA GLY A 241 11.62 14.84 -3.25
C GLY A 241 10.85 15.55 -2.13
N HIS A 242 11.08 15.20 -0.86
CA HIS A 242 10.42 15.82 0.29
C HIS A 242 11.25 16.97 0.89
N VAL A 243 12.56 17.01 0.64
CA VAL A 243 13.49 17.91 1.36
C VAL A 243 13.19 19.39 1.12
N GLU A 244 12.85 19.78 -0.10
CA GLU A 244 12.50 21.17 -0.43
C GLU A 244 11.20 21.63 0.25
N GLY A 245 10.16 20.80 0.19
CA GLY A 245 8.88 21.08 0.84
C GLY A 245 9.03 21.13 2.36
N MET A 246 9.79 20.21 2.96
CA MET A 246 10.05 20.19 4.39
C MET A 246 10.77 21.45 4.89
N GLN A 247 11.75 21.98 4.14
CA GLN A 247 12.40 23.24 4.47
C GLN A 247 11.42 24.41 4.52
N THR A 248 10.45 24.43 3.60
CA THR A 248 9.39 25.46 3.56
C THR A 248 8.53 25.46 4.83
N TYR A 249 8.29 24.29 5.43
CA TYR A 249 7.45 24.15 6.63
C TYR A 249 8.23 24.15 7.95
N PHE A 250 9.55 24.32 7.91
CA PHE A 250 10.37 24.29 9.11
C PHE A 250 10.03 25.46 10.05
N GLY A 251 9.58 25.15 11.27
CA GLY A 251 9.19 26.15 12.27
C GLY A 251 7.73 26.62 12.17
N GLU A 252 6.98 26.14 11.18
CA GLU A 252 5.57 26.47 11.02
C GLU A 252 4.67 25.61 11.95
N PRO A 253 3.61 26.19 12.54
CA PRO A 253 2.66 25.43 13.34
C PRO A 253 1.75 24.57 12.44
N ILE A 254 1.92 23.24 12.48
CA ILE A 254 1.14 22.29 11.68
C ILE A 254 0.13 21.52 12.54
N ASP A 255 -1.14 21.55 12.13
CA ASP A 255 -2.18 20.66 12.70
C ASP A 255 -2.13 19.26 12.06
N ARG A 256 -1.32 18.37 12.65
CA ARG A 256 -1.22 16.97 12.23
C ARG A 256 -2.56 16.23 12.29
N ALA A 257 -3.45 16.57 13.23
CA ALA A 257 -4.72 15.87 13.38
C ALA A 257 -5.64 16.14 12.18
N ALA A 258 -5.67 17.39 11.67
CA ALA A 258 -6.40 17.72 10.46
C ALA A 258 -5.90 16.94 9.23
N LEU A 259 -4.60 16.67 9.16
CA LEU A 259 -3.98 15.87 8.09
C LEU A 259 -4.33 14.38 8.18
N GLU A 260 -4.86 13.90 9.31
CA GLU A 260 -5.28 12.50 9.48
C GLU A 260 -6.77 12.25 9.18
N VAL A 261 -7.59 13.31 9.15
CA VAL A 261 -9.03 13.19 8.90
C VAL A 261 -9.31 12.71 7.48
N LEU A 262 -10.11 11.66 7.31
CA LEU A 262 -10.51 11.19 5.98
C LEU A 262 -11.69 12.01 5.42
N PRO A 263 -11.69 12.31 4.10
CA PRO A 263 -12.84 12.96 3.47
C PRO A 263 -14.09 12.08 3.62
N LYS A 264 -15.21 12.70 4.02
CA LYS A 264 -16.48 12.00 4.27
C LYS A 264 -16.97 11.32 2.98
N LYS A 265 -17.28 10.02 3.05
CA LYS A 265 -17.92 9.30 1.95
C LYS A 265 -19.29 9.90 1.67
N LYS A 266 -19.60 10.21 0.40
CA LYS A 266 -20.95 10.67 0.02
C LYS A 266 -21.96 9.54 0.30
N LYS A 267 -23.10 9.87 0.92
CA LYS A 267 -24.12 8.88 1.34
C LYS A 267 -24.63 8.01 0.18
N TRP A 268 -24.77 8.58 -1.02
CA TRP A 268 -25.22 7.86 -2.22
C TRP A 268 -24.29 6.73 -2.65
N VAL A 269 -22.97 6.83 -2.38
CA VAL A 269 -22.00 5.76 -2.68
C VAL A 269 -22.29 4.52 -1.83
N SER A 270 -22.78 4.71 -0.60
CA SER A 270 -23.18 3.59 0.26
C SER A 270 -24.51 2.96 -0.18
N ALA A 271 -25.35 3.71 -0.90
CA ALA A 271 -26.58 3.21 -1.49
C ALA A 271 -26.34 2.46 -2.83
N LEU A 272 -25.25 2.77 -3.54
CA LEU A 272 -24.92 2.17 -4.84
C LEU A 272 -24.86 0.63 -4.80
N LYS A 273 -24.44 0.04 -3.67
CA LYS A 273 -24.42 -1.42 -3.48
C LYS A 273 -25.80 -2.08 -3.59
N TRP A 274 -26.88 -1.32 -3.40
CA TRP A 274 -28.26 -1.81 -3.52
C TRP A 274 -28.87 -1.61 -4.91
N VAL A 275 -28.19 -0.86 -5.80
CA VAL A 275 -28.71 -0.58 -7.15
C VAL A 275 -28.86 -1.86 -7.95
N ILE A 276 -27.87 -2.76 -7.93
CA ILE A 276 -27.93 -4.02 -8.68
C ILE A 276 -29.06 -4.93 -8.16
N PRO A 277 -29.18 -5.22 -6.83
CA PRO A 277 -30.33 -5.95 -6.30
C PRO A 277 -31.68 -5.32 -6.66
N ALA A 278 -31.80 -3.99 -6.54
CA ALA A 278 -33.04 -3.28 -6.88
C ALA A 278 -33.38 -3.40 -8.36
N LEU A 279 -32.42 -3.24 -9.27
CA LEU A 279 -32.60 -3.41 -10.71
C LEU A 279 -33.07 -4.82 -11.05
N ILE A 280 -32.50 -5.84 -10.41
CA ILE A 280 -32.89 -7.23 -10.62
C ILE A 280 -34.33 -7.46 -10.15
N LEU A 281 -34.67 -7.03 -8.93
CA LEU A 281 -36.03 -7.15 -8.40
C LEU A 281 -37.07 -6.42 -9.28
N CYS A 282 -36.74 -5.23 -9.77
CA CYS A 282 -37.56 -4.50 -10.72
C CYS A 282 -37.72 -5.28 -12.03
N ALA A 283 -36.64 -5.83 -12.60
CA ALA A 283 -36.71 -6.63 -13.82
C ALA A 283 -37.62 -7.86 -13.64
N PHE A 284 -37.50 -8.57 -12.51
CA PHE A 284 -38.42 -9.67 -12.16
C PHE A 284 -39.87 -9.22 -12.07
N TYR A 285 -40.14 -8.10 -11.41
CA TYR A 285 -41.49 -7.56 -11.27
C TYR A 285 -42.12 -7.14 -12.61
N PHE A 286 -41.38 -6.42 -13.46
CA PHE A 286 -41.89 -5.98 -14.75
C PHE A 286 -42.11 -7.14 -15.72
N GLY A 287 -41.24 -8.15 -15.70
CA GLY A 287 -41.38 -9.31 -16.58
C GLY A 287 -42.56 -10.18 -16.23
N TRP A 288 -42.82 -10.32 -14.93
CA TRP A 288 -44.01 -11.02 -14.45
C TRP A 288 -45.30 -10.29 -14.87
N ARG A 289 -45.32 -8.95 -14.84
CA ARG A 289 -46.51 -8.19 -15.24
C ARG A 289 -46.79 -8.16 -16.75
N LYS A 290 -45.76 -8.25 -17.59
CA LYS A 290 -45.86 -7.94 -19.02
C LYS A 290 -46.08 -9.18 -19.90
N ASN A 291 -45.90 -10.39 -19.36
CA ASN A 291 -46.08 -11.64 -20.10
C ASN A 291 -47.26 -12.46 -19.58
N GLU A 292 -48.30 -12.61 -20.40
CA GLU A 292 -49.41 -13.54 -20.15
C GLU A 292 -49.05 -15.01 -20.49
N GLY A 293 -47.86 -15.28 -21.05
CA GLY A 293 -47.48 -16.61 -21.57
C GLY A 293 -46.16 -17.22 -21.06
N ARG A 294 -45.44 -16.57 -20.14
CA ARG A 294 -44.18 -17.09 -19.57
C ARG A 294 -44.27 -17.23 -18.06
N THR A 295 -43.80 -18.36 -17.53
CA THR A 295 -43.86 -18.67 -16.09
C THR A 295 -42.70 -18.01 -15.34
N LEU A 296 -42.92 -17.69 -14.05
CA LEU A 296 -41.88 -17.23 -13.12
C LEU A 296 -40.62 -18.13 -13.14
N GLU A 297 -40.83 -19.43 -13.37
CA GLU A 297 -39.78 -20.43 -13.55
C GLU A 297 -38.79 -20.08 -14.66
N GLN A 298 -39.25 -19.61 -15.82
CA GLN A 298 -38.37 -19.25 -16.94
C GLN A 298 -37.48 -18.06 -16.59
N MET A 299 -38.03 -17.08 -15.86
CA MET A 299 -37.27 -15.92 -15.39
C MET A 299 -36.24 -16.30 -14.32
N LEU A 300 -36.63 -17.19 -13.41
CA LEU A 300 -35.69 -17.75 -12.42
C LEU A 300 -34.56 -18.51 -13.11
N LEU A 301 -34.86 -19.38 -14.08
CA LEU A 301 -33.85 -20.11 -14.85
C LEU A 301 -32.91 -19.15 -15.60
N ALA A 302 -33.45 -18.11 -16.23
CA ALA A 302 -32.67 -17.09 -16.94
C ALA A 302 -31.69 -16.35 -16.01
N TRP A 303 -32.04 -16.19 -14.73
CA TRP A 303 -31.15 -15.63 -13.72
C TRP A 303 -30.16 -16.65 -13.17
N THR A 304 -30.64 -17.81 -12.74
CA THR A 304 -29.86 -18.78 -11.97
C THR A 304 -28.83 -19.48 -12.83
N LEU A 305 -29.18 -19.84 -14.07
CA LEU A 305 -28.32 -20.62 -14.95
C LEU A 305 -26.99 -19.92 -15.28
N PRO A 306 -26.96 -18.68 -15.81
CA PRO A 306 -25.70 -18.00 -16.10
C PRO A 306 -24.90 -17.69 -14.83
N ASN A 307 -25.55 -17.33 -13.73
CA ASN A 307 -24.89 -17.14 -12.43
C ASN A 307 -24.17 -18.41 -11.96
N ALA A 308 -24.85 -19.55 -12.01
CA ALA A 308 -24.32 -20.84 -11.55
C ALA A 308 -23.21 -21.36 -12.46
N VAL A 309 -23.43 -21.36 -13.77
CA VAL A 309 -22.50 -21.92 -14.76
C VAL A 309 -21.22 -21.10 -14.83
N VAL A 310 -21.30 -19.78 -14.97
CA VAL A 310 -20.10 -18.94 -15.12
C VAL A 310 -19.26 -18.94 -13.84
N ALA A 311 -19.90 -18.89 -12.66
CA ALA A 311 -19.19 -19.00 -11.39
C ALA A 311 -18.52 -20.37 -11.22
N GLY A 312 -19.23 -21.46 -11.52
CA GLY A 312 -18.66 -22.82 -11.50
C GLY A 312 -17.49 -22.99 -12.46
N LEU A 313 -17.61 -22.51 -13.70
CA LEU A 313 -16.57 -22.59 -14.72
C LEU A 313 -15.31 -21.81 -14.32
N LEU A 314 -15.44 -20.55 -13.88
CA LEU A 314 -14.27 -19.78 -13.46
C LEU A 314 -13.62 -20.36 -12.20
N THR A 315 -14.41 -20.94 -11.29
CA THR A 315 -13.90 -21.68 -10.13
C THR A 315 -13.10 -22.91 -10.57
N ALA A 316 -13.56 -23.63 -11.59
CA ALA A 316 -12.88 -24.79 -12.15
C ALA A 316 -11.58 -24.39 -12.88
N ILE A 317 -11.60 -23.31 -13.68
CA ILE A 317 -10.43 -22.75 -14.36
C ILE A 317 -9.38 -22.28 -13.34
N ALA A 318 -9.82 -21.66 -12.25
CA ALA A 318 -8.99 -21.32 -11.11
C ALA A 318 -8.44 -22.54 -10.34
N GLY A 319 -8.84 -23.76 -10.73
CA GLY A 319 -8.43 -25.03 -10.14
C GLY A 319 -9.00 -25.28 -8.75
N GLY A 320 -10.20 -24.76 -8.46
CA GLY A 320 -10.94 -25.06 -7.25
C GLY A 320 -11.20 -26.55 -7.08
N LYS A 321 -11.33 -27.01 -5.84
CA LYS A 321 -11.73 -28.40 -5.57
C LYS A 321 -13.18 -28.64 -6.03
N LEU A 322 -13.54 -29.90 -6.28
CA LEU A 322 -14.88 -30.27 -6.76
C LEU A 322 -16.00 -29.70 -5.87
N LEU A 323 -15.81 -29.76 -4.55
CA LEU A 323 -16.75 -29.20 -3.59
C LEU A 323 -16.91 -27.67 -3.74
N SER A 324 -15.83 -26.96 -4.03
CA SER A 324 -15.83 -25.51 -4.24
C SER A 324 -16.48 -25.12 -5.56
N ILE A 325 -16.29 -25.92 -6.61
CA ILE A 325 -16.99 -25.75 -7.90
C ILE A 325 -18.50 -25.90 -7.70
N PHE A 326 -18.93 -26.96 -7.01
CA PHE A 326 -20.34 -27.17 -6.69
C PHE A 326 -20.89 -26.05 -5.80
N THR A 327 -20.12 -25.62 -4.80
CA THR A 327 -20.48 -24.48 -3.94
C THR A 327 -20.66 -23.21 -4.75
N ALA A 328 -19.78 -22.93 -5.72
CA ALA A 328 -19.90 -21.76 -6.58
C ALA A 328 -21.17 -21.82 -7.44
N PHE A 329 -21.47 -23.00 -7.99
CA PHE A 329 -22.67 -23.24 -8.78
C PHE A 329 -23.96 -22.95 -7.99
N VAL A 330 -24.04 -23.39 -6.75
CA VAL A 330 -25.24 -23.22 -5.90
C VAL A 330 -25.30 -21.84 -5.23
N ALA A 331 -24.18 -21.34 -4.72
CA ALA A 331 -24.15 -20.11 -3.94
C ALA A 331 -24.25 -18.85 -4.81
N SER A 332 -23.72 -18.87 -6.04
CA SER A 332 -23.65 -17.70 -6.92
C SER A 332 -25.00 -17.02 -7.16
N PRO A 333 -26.09 -17.71 -7.58
CA PRO A 333 -27.38 -17.08 -7.84
C PRO A 333 -28.04 -16.41 -6.62
N ILE A 334 -27.70 -16.88 -5.41
CA ILE A 334 -28.23 -16.37 -4.15
C ILE A 334 -27.40 -15.17 -3.68
N THR A 335 -26.07 -15.33 -3.72
CA THR A 335 -25.12 -14.32 -3.25
C THR A 335 -25.07 -13.08 -4.15
N SER A 336 -25.29 -13.22 -5.46
CA SER A 336 -25.34 -12.07 -6.38
C SER A 336 -26.50 -11.10 -6.10
N LEU A 337 -27.54 -11.54 -5.39
CA LEU A 337 -28.63 -10.67 -4.89
C LEU A 337 -28.30 -10.00 -3.54
N ASN A 338 -27.25 -10.44 -2.86
CA ASN A 338 -26.87 -9.94 -1.54
C ASN A 338 -25.56 -9.13 -1.61
N PRO A 339 -25.61 -7.79 -1.46
CA PRO A 339 -24.42 -6.96 -1.57
C PRO A 339 -23.42 -7.14 -0.40
N LEU A 340 -23.78 -7.88 0.65
CA LEU A 340 -22.94 -8.15 1.81
C LEU A 340 -22.25 -9.52 1.75
N LEU A 341 -22.78 -10.46 0.95
CA LEU A 341 -22.28 -11.82 0.85
C LEU A 341 -21.92 -12.12 -0.60
N GLY A 342 -20.61 -12.12 -0.91
CA GLY A 342 -20.13 -12.49 -2.24
C GLY A 342 -19.95 -14.00 -2.41
N ALA A 343 -20.15 -14.52 -3.63
CA ALA A 343 -19.92 -15.93 -3.95
C ALA A 343 -18.53 -16.42 -3.51
N GLY A 344 -17.49 -15.61 -3.72
CA GLY A 344 -16.13 -15.95 -3.31
C GLY A 344 -15.89 -16.01 -1.82
N MET A 345 -16.73 -15.38 -0.99
CA MET A 345 -16.62 -15.56 0.46
C MET A 345 -17.01 -16.99 0.84
N VAL A 346 -18.14 -17.48 0.32
CA VAL A 346 -18.62 -18.84 0.59
C VAL A 346 -17.71 -19.88 -0.03
N VAL A 347 -17.40 -19.73 -1.32
CA VAL A 347 -16.53 -20.63 -2.07
C VAL A 347 -15.11 -20.63 -1.49
N GLY A 348 -14.59 -19.45 -1.12
CA GLY A 348 -13.29 -19.32 -0.48
C GLY A 348 -13.21 -20.04 0.86
N LEU A 349 -14.25 -19.94 1.71
CA LEU A 349 -14.27 -20.65 3.00
C LEU A 349 -14.28 -22.17 2.80
N VAL A 350 -15.08 -22.67 1.86
CA VAL A 350 -15.12 -24.10 1.50
C VAL A 350 -13.77 -24.55 0.95
N GLU A 351 -13.16 -23.76 0.07
CA GLU A 351 -11.85 -24.06 -0.51
C GLU A 351 -10.74 -24.04 0.57
N ALA A 352 -10.77 -23.07 1.48
CA ALA A 352 -9.84 -22.97 2.61
C ALA A 352 -9.96 -24.18 3.53
N TRP A 353 -11.19 -24.56 3.89
CA TRP A 353 -11.48 -25.73 4.69
C TRP A 353 -10.99 -27.02 4.00
N ALA A 354 -11.23 -27.13 2.70
CA ALA A 354 -10.84 -28.31 1.94
C ALA A 354 -9.32 -28.39 1.73
N ARG A 355 -8.61 -27.27 1.52
CA ARG A 355 -7.15 -27.24 1.30
C ARG A 355 -6.32 -27.27 2.58
N ARG A 356 -6.86 -26.75 3.69
CA ARG A 356 -6.16 -26.63 4.99
C ARG A 356 -4.80 -25.92 4.86
N PRO A 357 -4.76 -24.66 4.36
CA PRO A 357 -3.51 -23.92 4.25
C PRO A 357 -2.86 -23.74 5.63
N THR A 358 -1.55 -23.93 5.67
CA THR A 358 -0.73 -23.89 6.89
C THR A 358 -0.06 -22.52 7.09
N VAL A 359 0.54 -22.33 8.27
CA VAL A 359 1.36 -21.16 8.57
C VAL A 359 2.59 -21.10 7.64
N GLU A 360 3.20 -22.26 7.36
CA GLU A 360 4.31 -22.37 6.42
C GLU A 360 3.91 -21.95 5.00
N ASP A 361 2.71 -22.31 4.56
CA ASP A 361 2.19 -21.84 3.26
C ASP A 361 2.09 -20.31 3.24
N ALA A 362 1.67 -19.70 4.35
CA ALA A 362 1.57 -18.24 4.48
C ALA A 362 2.94 -17.56 4.46
N GLU A 363 3.93 -18.10 5.16
CA GLU A 363 5.31 -17.59 5.18
C GLU A 363 5.96 -17.64 3.78
N ASN A 364 5.74 -18.74 3.06
CA ASN A 364 6.31 -18.95 1.74
C ASN A 364 5.63 -18.14 0.63
N ILE A 365 4.50 -17.46 0.91
CA ILE A 365 3.75 -16.69 -0.11
C ILE A 365 4.67 -15.75 -0.87
N ASN A 366 5.55 -15.01 -0.19
CA ASN A 366 6.40 -13.99 -0.84
C ASN A 366 7.31 -14.56 -1.93
N ARG A 367 7.77 -15.80 -1.75
CA ARG A 367 8.56 -16.54 -2.72
C ARG A 367 7.66 -17.08 -3.83
N ASP A 368 6.56 -17.71 -3.45
CA ASP A 368 5.71 -18.45 -4.37
C ASP A 368 4.96 -17.53 -5.35
N VAL A 369 4.60 -16.30 -4.95
CA VAL A 369 3.95 -15.32 -5.83
C VAL A 369 4.87 -14.76 -6.92
N GLN A 370 6.16 -15.07 -6.89
CA GLN A 370 7.11 -14.63 -7.91
C GLN A 370 7.02 -15.43 -9.20
N SER A 371 6.20 -16.49 -9.27
CA SER A 371 5.97 -17.24 -10.50
C SER A 371 4.52 -17.72 -10.58
N VAL A 372 3.99 -17.85 -11.80
CA VAL A 372 2.63 -18.39 -12.00
C VAL A 372 2.52 -19.81 -11.41
N ARG A 373 3.56 -20.63 -11.59
CA ARG A 373 3.61 -21.98 -11.03
C ARG A 373 3.57 -21.97 -9.50
N GLY A 374 4.29 -21.04 -8.85
CA GLY A 374 4.29 -20.91 -7.39
C GLY A 374 2.91 -20.49 -6.85
N ILE A 375 2.24 -19.52 -7.49
CA ILE A 375 0.86 -19.11 -7.15
C ILE A 375 -0.10 -20.31 -7.19
N TYR A 376 0.06 -21.19 -8.17
CA TYR A 376 -0.82 -22.35 -8.32
C TYR A 376 -0.47 -23.52 -7.38
N ARG A 377 0.77 -23.58 -6.89
CA ARG A 377 1.24 -24.64 -5.99
C ARG A 377 0.94 -24.34 -4.53
N ASN A 378 1.01 -23.07 -4.12
CA ASN A 378 0.80 -22.68 -2.73
C ASN A 378 -0.70 -22.75 -2.35
N PRO A 379 -1.08 -23.56 -1.34
CA PRO A 379 -2.46 -23.71 -0.89
C PRO A 379 -3.14 -22.40 -0.49
N PHE A 380 -2.41 -21.48 0.13
CA PHE A 380 -2.94 -20.19 0.58
C PHE A 380 -3.35 -19.32 -0.62
N THR A 381 -2.44 -19.13 -1.58
CA THR A 381 -2.72 -18.35 -2.80
C THR A 381 -3.79 -19.00 -3.66
N ARG A 382 -3.88 -20.34 -3.66
CA ARG A 382 -4.93 -21.08 -4.36
C ARG A 382 -6.33 -20.75 -3.85
N VAL A 383 -6.50 -20.69 -2.53
CA VAL A 383 -7.77 -20.28 -1.92
C VAL A 383 -8.14 -18.86 -2.36
N LEU A 384 -7.18 -17.93 -2.33
CA LEU A 384 -7.42 -16.54 -2.76
C LEU A 384 -7.85 -16.45 -4.22
N LEU A 385 -7.14 -17.15 -5.10
CA LEU A 385 -7.40 -17.19 -6.54
C LEU A 385 -8.79 -17.77 -6.85
N VAL A 386 -9.17 -18.87 -6.19
CA VAL A 386 -10.49 -19.51 -6.33
C VAL A 386 -11.61 -18.61 -5.82
N ALA A 387 -11.41 -17.93 -4.68
CA ALA A 387 -12.38 -16.98 -4.14
C ALA A 387 -12.55 -15.73 -5.04
N VAL A 388 -11.47 -15.20 -5.61
CA VAL A 388 -11.56 -14.09 -6.58
C VAL A 388 -12.23 -14.53 -7.87
N ALA A 389 -11.85 -15.68 -8.44
CA ALA A 389 -12.41 -16.19 -9.69
C ALA A 389 -13.91 -16.49 -9.60
N SER A 390 -14.37 -17.10 -8.50
CA SER A 390 -15.80 -17.33 -8.24
C SER A 390 -16.58 -16.02 -8.07
N THR A 391 -15.99 -14.99 -7.46
CA THR A 391 -16.60 -13.66 -7.35
C THR A 391 -16.75 -13.00 -8.72
N ILE A 392 -15.70 -13.03 -9.56
CA ILE A 392 -15.75 -12.52 -10.93
C ILE A 392 -16.81 -13.29 -11.74
N GLY A 393 -16.85 -14.61 -11.60
CA GLY A 393 -17.80 -15.45 -12.34
C GLY A 393 -19.24 -15.18 -11.93
N SER A 394 -19.50 -14.97 -10.64
CA SER A 394 -20.82 -14.56 -10.15
C SER A 394 -21.21 -13.18 -10.68
N ALA A 395 -20.29 -12.20 -10.69
CA ALA A 395 -20.57 -10.87 -11.24
C ALA A 395 -20.89 -10.90 -12.75
N LEU A 396 -20.11 -11.65 -13.54
CA LEU A 396 -20.36 -11.83 -14.97
C LEU A 396 -21.67 -12.58 -15.23
N GLY A 397 -21.92 -13.65 -14.48
CA GLY A 397 -23.15 -14.42 -14.56
C GLY A 397 -24.39 -13.61 -14.18
N ALA A 398 -24.28 -12.72 -13.20
CA ALA A 398 -25.33 -11.77 -12.83
C ALA A 398 -25.62 -10.76 -13.95
N TRP A 399 -24.60 -10.23 -14.62
CA TRP A 399 -24.80 -9.35 -15.78
C TRP A 399 -25.49 -10.06 -16.93
N ILE A 400 -25.03 -11.27 -17.29
CA ILE A 400 -25.64 -12.08 -18.34
C ILE A 400 -27.08 -12.45 -17.97
N GLY A 401 -27.31 -12.88 -16.73
CA GLY A 401 -28.64 -13.25 -16.22
C GLY A 401 -29.59 -12.07 -16.20
N LEU A 402 -29.13 -10.88 -15.81
CA LEU A 402 -29.93 -9.66 -15.90
C LEU A 402 -30.31 -9.37 -17.35
N SER A 403 -29.37 -9.44 -18.29
CA SER A 403 -29.68 -9.28 -19.72
C SER A 403 -30.69 -10.30 -20.21
N TRP A 404 -30.56 -11.57 -19.83
CA TRP A 404 -31.50 -12.62 -20.21
C TRP A 404 -32.90 -12.36 -19.63
N VAL A 405 -32.98 -12.01 -18.34
CA VAL A 405 -34.25 -11.61 -17.72
C VAL A 405 -34.85 -10.41 -18.46
N LEU A 406 -34.06 -9.38 -18.78
CA LEU A 406 -34.50 -8.19 -19.53
C LEU A 406 -35.00 -8.52 -20.94
N THR A 407 -34.34 -9.43 -21.67
CA THR A 407 -34.80 -9.88 -23.01
C THR A 407 -36.05 -10.76 -22.97
N LEU A 408 -36.37 -11.30 -21.78
CA LEU A 408 -37.58 -12.06 -21.54
C LEU A 408 -38.74 -11.18 -21.06
N LEU A 409 -38.53 -9.89 -20.77
CA LEU A 409 -39.58 -8.87 -20.51
C LEU A 409 -40.10 -8.25 -21.81
#